data_AF-A0A7C9VJQ7-F1
#
_entry.id   AF-A0A7C9VJQ7-F1
#
_cell.length_a   1.000
_cell.length_b   1.000
_cell.length_c   1.000
_cell.angle_alpha   90.00
_cell.angle_beta   90.00
_cell.angle_gamma   90.00
#
_symmetry.space_group_name_H-M   'P 1'
#
loop_
_entity.id
_entity.type
_entity.pdbx_description
1 polymer ?
#
loop_
_entity_poly.entity_id
_entity_poly.type
_entity_poly.pdbx_seq_one_letter_code
_entity_poly.pdbx_strand_id
1 'polypeptide(L)'
;IYKEEIFGPVLSVVRAKDYNEALALPSDHDYGNGVAIFTRDGDAARDFAAKVNVGMVGINVPIPVPIAYYTFGGWKKSGFGDLNQHGPDSIRFYTKTKTVTSRWPSGVKDGAEFTIPTMN
;
A
#
# COMPACT_ATOMS: atom_id res chain seq x y z
N ILE A 1 16.65 13.15 -20.47
CA ILE A 1 16.07 13.74 -19.24
C ILE A 1 14.79 13.04 -18.75
N TYR A 2 14.07 12.28 -19.59
CA TYR A 2 12.81 11.62 -19.20
C TYR A 2 12.97 10.42 -18.26
N LYS A 3 14.00 9.58 -18.46
CA LYS A 3 14.16 8.30 -17.75
C LYS A 3 14.66 8.40 -16.31
N GLU A 4 15.36 9.49 -15.99
CA GLU A 4 16.01 9.69 -14.69
C GLU A 4 15.33 10.84 -13.95
N GLU A 5 15.12 10.66 -12.65
CA GLU A 5 14.50 11.66 -11.81
C GLU A 5 15.48 12.82 -11.51
N ILE A 6 15.03 14.05 -11.78
CA ILE A 6 15.89 15.23 -11.71
C ILE A 6 16.00 15.80 -10.28
N PHE A 7 14.97 15.62 -9.44
CA PHE A 7 14.89 16.20 -8.08
C PHE A 7 15.10 17.73 -8.01
N GLY A 8 14.63 18.45 -9.04
CA GLY A 8 14.71 19.91 -9.14
C GLY A 8 13.51 20.51 -9.88
N PRO A 9 13.44 21.84 -10.03
CA PRO A 9 12.30 22.54 -10.62
C PRO A 9 12.28 22.43 -12.16
N VAL A 10 12.11 21.21 -12.69
CA VAL A 10 12.13 20.91 -14.13
C VAL A 10 10.87 20.16 -14.54
N LEU A 11 10.12 20.71 -15.50
CA LEU A 11 8.96 20.06 -16.12
C LEU A 11 9.33 19.57 -17.53
N SER A 12 9.03 18.31 -17.84
CA SER A 12 9.13 17.75 -19.19
C SER A 12 7.74 17.44 -19.74
N VAL A 13 7.45 17.87 -20.97
CA VAL A 13 6.17 17.58 -21.65
C VAL A 13 6.41 16.55 -22.75
N VAL A 14 5.75 15.40 -22.63
CA VAL A 14 5.74 14.35 -23.65
C VAL A 14 4.36 14.35 -24.32
N ARG A 15 4.32 14.52 -25.64
CA ARG A 15 3.08 14.50 -26.42
C ARG A 15 2.76 13.07 -26.82
N ALA A 16 1.69 12.50 -26.27
CA ALA A 16 1.09 11.26 -26.75
C ALA A 16 0.07 11.55 -27.86
N LYS A 17 -0.06 10.64 -28.82
CA LYS A 17 -1.01 10.73 -29.94
C LYS A 17 -2.42 10.35 -29.52
N ASP A 18 -2.53 9.43 -28.57
CA ASP A 18 -3.80 8.91 -28.09
C ASP A 18 -3.73 8.51 -26.61
N TYR A 19 -4.89 8.10 -26.08
CA TYR A 19 -5.06 7.68 -24.70
C TYR A 19 -4.22 6.44 -24.33
N ASN A 20 -4.11 5.44 -25.21
CA ASN A 20 -3.39 4.21 -24.93
C ASN A 20 -1.88 4.47 -24.85
N GLU A 21 -1.35 5.31 -25.75
CA GLU A 21 0.04 5.76 -25.67
C GLU A 21 0.29 6.54 -24.37
N ALA A 22 -0.62 7.42 -23.97
CA ALA A 22 -0.50 8.18 -22.73
C ALA A 22 -0.54 7.30 -21.46
N LEU A 23 -1.35 6.23 -21.46
CA LEU A 23 -1.44 5.24 -20.38
C LEU A 23 -0.18 4.36 -20.29
N ALA A 24 0.41 4.02 -21.44
CA ALA A 24 1.62 3.20 -21.52
C ALA A 24 2.83 3.92 -20.93
N LEU A 25 2.99 5.23 -21.19
CA LEU A 25 4.12 6.03 -20.70
C LEU A 25 4.44 5.84 -19.19
N PRO A 26 3.51 6.09 -18.25
CA PRO A 26 3.77 5.88 -16.81
C PRO A 26 3.83 4.39 -16.44
N SER A 27 3.13 3.51 -17.17
CA SER A 27 3.09 2.08 -16.86
C SER A 27 4.41 1.39 -17.19
N ASP A 28 5.01 1.75 -18.33
CA ASP A 28 6.29 1.21 -18.84
C ASP A 28 7.51 1.91 -18.23
N HIS A 29 7.33 3.01 -17.50
CA HIS A 29 8.41 3.63 -16.76
C HIS A 29 8.89 2.72 -15.62
N ASP A 30 10.18 2.77 -15.28
CA ASP A 30 10.74 1.97 -14.18
C ASP A 30 10.16 2.33 -12.79
N TYR A 31 9.62 3.55 -12.67
CA TYR A 31 9.08 4.11 -11.43
C TYR A 31 7.56 4.14 -11.45
N GLY A 32 6.94 3.94 -10.29
CA GLY A 32 5.49 3.82 -10.13
C GLY A 32 4.99 4.39 -8.81
N ASN A 33 5.51 5.55 -8.40
CA ASN A 33 5.13 6.21 -7.15
C ASN A 33 3.72 6.79 -7.22
N GLY A 34 3.53 7.85 -8.01
CA GLY A 34 2.24 8.51 -8.20
C GLY A 34 2.02 8.97 -9.64
N VAL A 35 0.76 8.99 -10.07
CA VAL A 35 0.34 9.44 -11.41
C VAL A 35 -1.00 10.17 -11.31
N ALA A 36 -1.26 11.09 -12.24
CA ALA A 36 -2.53 11.79 -12.32
C ALA A 36 -3.07 11.84 -13.76
N ILE A 37 -4.39 11.73 -13.87
CA ILE A 37 -5.14 12.02 -15.09
C ILE A 37 -6.03 13.24 -14.86
N PHE A 38 -6.04 14.18 -15.81
CA PHE A 38 -6.94 15.33 -15.82
C PHE A 38 -7.93 15.18 -16.96
N THR A 39 -9.19 14.94 -16.61
CA THR A 39 -10.26 14.67 -17.58
C THR A 39 -11.64 14.97 -16.97
N ARG A 40 -12.61 15.26 -17.84
CA ARG A 40 -14.04 15.35 -17.48
C ARG A 40 -14.79 14.05 -17.78
N ASP A 41 -14.16 13.12 -18.48
CA ASP A 41 -14.76 11.85 -18.88
C ASP A 41 -14.58 10.79 -17.78
N GLY A 42 -15.69 10.22 -17.33
CA GLY A 42 -15.71 9.20 -16.29
C GLY A 42 -15.15 7.86 -16.76
N ASP A 43 -15.34 7.52 -18.04
CA ASP A 43 -14.87 6.27 -18.62
C ASP A 43 -13.35 6.25 -18.70
N ALA A 44 -12.73 7.32 -19.25
CA ALA A 44 -11.28 7.48 -19.24
C ALA A 44 -10.70 7.50 -17.83
N ALA A 45 -11.34 8.18 -16.87
CA ALA A 45 -10.86 8.22 -15.50
C ALA A 45 -10.84 6.84 -14.83
N ARG A 46 -11.94 6.08 -14.98
CA ARG A 46 -12.08 4.72 -14.44
C ARG A 46 -11.13 3.75 -15.12
N ASP A 47 -11.03 3.80 -16.45
CA ASP A 47 -10.16 2.92 -17.23
C ASP A 47 -8.68 3.17 -16.89
N PHE A 48 -8.28 4.44 -16.77
CA PHE A 48 -6.91 4.81 -16.44
C PHE A 48 -6.52 4.30 -15.05
N ALA A 49 -7.36 4.57 -14.04
CA ALA A 49 -7.10 4.13 -12.68
C ALA A 49 -7.08 2.59 -12.53
N ALA A 50 -7.83 1.87 -13.36
CA ALA A 50 -7.86 0.41 -13.33
C ALA A 50 -6.65 -0.24 -14.02
N LYS A 51 -6.06 0.41 -15.04
CA LYS A 51 -5.03 -0.19 -15.89
C LYS A 51 -3.62 0.32 -15.63
N VAL A 52 -3.46 1.54 -15.12
CA VAL A 52 -2.14 2.13 -14.94
C VAL A 52 -1.33 1.34 -13.89
N ASN A 53 -0.08 1.00 -14.21
CA ASN A 53 0.78 0.23 -13.31
C ASN A 53 1.56 1.15 -12.35
N VAL A 54 0.84 1.84 -11.44
CA VAL A 54 1.36 2.83 -10.48
C VAL A 54 0.58 2.75 -9.16
N GLY A 55 1.27 2.93 -8.02
CA GLY A 55 0.69 2.71 -6.69
C GLY A 55 -0.34 3.76 -6.24
N MET A 56 -0.13 5.04 -6.57
CA MET A 56 -1.05 6.13 -6.19
C MET A 56 -1.58 6.84 -7.44
N VAL A 57 -2.91 6.93 -7.57
CA VAL A 57 -3.56 7.49 -8.76
C VAL A 57 -4.46 8.66 -8.38
N GLY A 58 -4.26 9.81 -9.03
CA GLY A 58 -5.09 11.01 -8.91
C GLY A 58 -5.99 11.24 -10.12
N ILE A 59 -7.26 11.56 -9.89
CA ILE A 59 -8.18 12.01 -10.94
C ILE A 59 -8.49 13.48 -10.66
N ASN A 60 -8.04 14.38 -11.54
CA ASN A 60 -8.10 15.83 -11.35
C ASN A 60 -7.38 16.35 -10.09
N VAL A 61 -6.45 15.56 -9.55
CA VAL A 61 -5.61 15.89 -8.38
C VAL A 61 -4.15 15.61 -8.75
N PRO A 62 -3.26 16.62 -8.78
CA PRO A 62 -1.89 16.47 -9.30
C PRO A 62 -0.97 15.65 -8.38
N ILE A 63 -1.20 15.71 -7.07
CA ILE A 63 -0.38 15.07 -6.05
C ILE A 63 -1.33 14.18 -5.21
N PRO A 64 -1.55 12.92 -5.61
CA PRO A 64 -2.54 12.04 -4.97
C PRO A 64 -1.95 11.35 -3.73
N VAL A 65 -1.36 12.12 -2.82
CA VAL A 65 -0.77 11.57 -1.58
C VAL A 65 -1.90 11.15 -0.64
N PRO A 66 -1.98 9.87 -0.25
CA PRO A 66 -2.97 9.40 0.69
C PRO A 66 -2.80 10.08 2.05
N ILE A 67 -3.91 10.52 2.64
CA ILE A 67 -3.94 11.03 4.01
C ILE A 67 -3.64 9.93 5.03
N ALA A 68 -3.18 10.32 6.22
CA ALA A 68 -2.48 9.44 7.17
C ALA A 68 -3.23 8.15 7.59
N TYR A 69 -4.56 8.13 7.50
CA TYR A 69 -5.38 6.95 7.81
C TYR A 69 -5.56 5.97 6.64
N TYR A 70 -5.12 6.33 5.43
CA TYR A 70 -4.85 5.41 4.31
C TYR A 70 -3.37 5.06 4.28
N THR A 71 -2.88 4.42 3.22
CA THR A 71 -1.53 3.87 3.10
C THR A 71 -0.75 4.51 1.96
N PHE A 72 0.45 5.03 2.22
CA PHE A 72 1.36 5.55 1.18
C PHE A 72 2.32 4.47 0.69
N GLY A 73 2.35 4.24 -0.62
CA GLY A 73 3.36 3.39 -1.26
C GLY A 73 3.23 3.36 -2.78
N GLY A 74 4.39 3.27 -3.43
CA GLY A 74 4.50 3.12 -4.87
C GLY A 74 4.68 1.66 -5.29
N TRP A 75 4.59 1.43 -6.60
CA TRP A 75 4.87 0.13 -7.23
C TRP A 75 6.18 0.19 -8.02
N LYS A 76 6.61 -0.96 -8.58
CA LYS A 76 7.85 -1.11 -9.36
C LYS A 76 9.07 -0.70 -8.53
N LYS A 77 10.03 0.05 -9.08
CA LYS A 77 11.19 0.53 -8.32
C LYS A 77 10.86 1.60 -7.27
N SER A 78 9.58 1.93 -7.07
CA SER A 78 9.13 2.95 -6.09
C SER A 78 8.60 2.37 -4.77
N GLY A 79 8.63 1.05 -4.60
CA GLY A 79 8.25 0.38 -3.35
C GLY A 79 8.90 -1.00 -3.26
N PHE A 80 9.32 -1.39 -2.06
CA PHE A 80 9.92 -2.70 -1.79
C PHE A 80 9.27 -3.30 -0.54
N GLY A 81 8.80 -4.54 -0.65
CA GLY A 81 8.02 -5.20 0.39
C GLY A 81 6.53 -5.23 0.07
N ASP A 82 5.74 -5.76 1.00
CA ASP A 82 4.31 -6.02 0.87
C ASP A 82 3.44 -5.03 1.66
N LEU A 83 4.03 -4.27 2.59
CA LEU A 83 3.34 -3.30 3.44
C LEU A 83 3.78 -1.86 3.17
N ASN A 84 2.83 -0.92 3.27
CA ASN A 84 3.01 0.51 3.03
C ASN A 84 3.34 1.31 4.30
N GLN A 85 3.65 2.61 4.14
CA GLN A 85 4.32 3.41 5.18
C GLN A 85 3.46 3.87 6.36
N HIS A 86 2.19 4.20 6.15
CA HIS A 86 1.29 4.68 7.20
C HIS A 86 -0.10 4.03 7.07
N GLY A 87 -1.04 4.39 7.94
CA GLY A 87 -2.35 3.76 8.01
C GLY A 87 -2.31 2.33 8.57
N PRO A 88 -3.27 1.47 8.21
CA PRO A 88 -3.35 0.11 8.74
C PRO A 88 -2.12 -0.77 8.44
N ASP A 89 -1.43 -0.53 7.34
CA ASP A 89 -0.26 -1.33 6.95
C ASP A 89 0.94 -1.11 7.88
N SER A 90 1.13 0.11 8.40
CA SER A 90 2.20 0.35 9.37
C SER A 90 1.96 -0.41 10.67
N ILE A 91 0.70 -0.50 11.12
CA ILE A 91 0.34 -1.30 12.30
C ILE A 91 0.62 -2.78 12.05
N ARG A 92 0.30 -3.30 10.86
CA ARG A 92 0.62 -4.69 10.49
C ARG A 92 2.13 -4.93 10.44
N PHE A 93 2.91 -3.97 9.94
CA PHE A 93 4.37 -4.07 9.83
C PHE A 93 5.03 -4.09 11.22
N TYR A 94 4.57 -3.24 12.14
CA TYR A 94 5.13 -3.13 13.49
C TYR A 94 4.55 -4.12 14.51
N THR A 95 3.63 -5.00 14.10
CA THR A 95 3.02 -6.00 14.99
C THR A 95 3.11 -7.41 14.43
N LYS A 96 2.81 -8.42 15.25
CA LYS A 96 2.72 -9.82 14.83
C LYS A 96 1.39 -10.39 15.28
N THR A 97 0.72 -11.11 14.38
CA THR A 97 -0.54 -11.79 14.71
C THR A 97 -0.26 -13.02 15.58
N LYS A 98 -0.98 -13.16 16.70
CA LYS A 98 -0.96 -14.35 17.55
C LYS A 98 -2.38 -14.90 17.69
N THR A 99 -2.57 -16.16 17.33
CA THR A 99 -3.86 -16.87 17.46
C THR A 99 -3.78 -17.82 18.65
N VAL A 100 -4.71 -17.69 19.60
CA VAL A 100 -4.79 -18.54 20.79
C VAL A 100 -6.08 -19.33 20.74
N THR A 101 -5.97 -20.67 20.74
CA THR A 101 -7.10 -21.58 20.96
C THR A 101 -6.96 -22.15 22.37
N SER A 102 -7.98 -21.96 23.21
CA SER A 102 -7.98 -22.46 24.58
C SER A 102 -9.28 -23.17 24.90
N ARG A 103 -9.18 -24.30 25.61
CA ARG A 103 -10.31 -25.06 26.14
C ARG A 103 -9.99 -25.46 27.57
N TRP A 104 -10.95 -25.26 28.46
CA TRP A 104 -10.91 -25.77 29.82
C TRP A 104 -11.97 -26.87 29.95
N PRO A 105 -11.62 -28.11 30.36
CA PRO A 105 -12.62 -29.06 30.82
C PRO A 105 -13.26 -28.56 32.12
N SER A 106 -14.43 -29.11 32.48
CA SER A 106 -15.07 -28.82 33.78
C SER A 106 -14.14 -29.22 34.93
N GLY A 107 -13.96 -28.27 35.86
CA GLY A 107 -13.23 -28.35 37.12
C GLY A 107 -13.56 -27.10 37.95
N VAL A 108 -13.20 -27.07 39.23
CA VAL A 108 -13.56 -26.02 40.19
C VAL A 108 -12.29 -25.40 40.75
N LYS A 109 -12.12 -24.07 40.88
CA LYS A 109 -12.94 -23.07 41.59
C LYS A 109 -13.05 -23.30 43.11
N ASP A 110 -12.64 -24.48 43.61
CA ASP A 110 -12.76 -24.93 45.02
C ASP A 110 -11.40 -25.07 45.75
N GLY A 111 -10.38 -24.34 45.32
CA GLY A 111 -9.10 -24.20 46.04
C GLY A 111 -7.91 -24.94 45.44
N ALA A 112 -6.72 -24.67 45.97
CA ALA A 112 -5.45 -25.18 45.47
C ALA A 112 -5.10 -26.54 46.10
N GLU A 113 -4.89 -27.57 45.28
CA GLU A 113 -4.22 -28.81 45.70
C GLU A 113 -2.71 -28.66 45.50
N PHE A 114 -1.97 -28.58 46.61
CA PHE A 114 -0.51 -28.68 46.63
C PHE A 114 -0.14 -30.09 47.10
N THR A 115 0.25 -30.97 46.18
CA THR A 115 0.94 -32.21 46.56
C THR A 115 2.37 -31.87 46.98
N ILE A 116 2.63 -31.83 48.29
CA ILE A 116 4.00 -31.87 48.84
C ILE A 116 4.45 -33.34 48.86
N PRO A 117 5.50 -33.72 48.13
CA PRO A 117 6.07 -35.05 48.27
C PRO A 117 6.93 -35.10 49.54
N THR A 118 6.48 -35.82 50.56
CA THR A 118 7.35 -36.21 51.69
C THR A 118 8.15 -37.44 51.28
N MET A 119 9.48 -37.30 51.21
CA MET A 119 10.38 -38.44 51.09
C MET A 119 10.36 -39.23 52.39
N ASN A 120 9.99 -40.51 52.32
CA ASN A 120 10.35 -41.50 53.34
C ASN A 120 11.75 -42.04 53.02
#